data_AF-A0AAD1H176-F1
#
_entry.id   AF-A0AAD1H176-F1
#
_cell.length_a   1.000
_cell.length_b   1.000
_cell.length_c   1.000
_cell.angle_alpha   90.00
_cell.angle_beta   90.00
_cell.angle_gamma   90.00
#
_symmetry.space_group_name_H-M   'P 1'
#
loop_
_entity.id
_entity.type
_entity.pdbx_description
1 polymer ?
#
loop_
_entity_poly.entity_id
_entity_poly.type
_entity_poly.pdbx_seq_one_letter_code
_entity_poly.pdbx_strand_id
1 'polypeptide(L)'
;MASALGPNCPAISDKEWIVRHRCDDLRMSEPLQLRGTELRYVLTMHLFIHGPATVAELADALAWHGFAAGGRASKSISDALRWEIGHGRVRRLGRGRYGPGWMPRGTEHRIHKRVQSLRDQARCR
;
A
#
# COMPACT_ATOMS: atom_id res chain seq x y z
N MET A 1 -46.34 21.22 9.55
CA MET A 1 -46.21 20.70 8.17
C MET A 1 -44.90 21.21 7.60
N ALA A 2 -44.16 20.30 6.97
CA ALA A 2 -42.73 20.39 6.71
C ALA A 2 -42.35 21.20 5.45
N SER A 3 -41.03 21.43 5.35
CA SER A 3 -40.22 21.71 4.16
C SER A 3 -40.00 23.17 3.77
N ALA A 4 -38.83 23.62 3.35
CA ALA A 4 -37.44 23.17 3.46
C ALA A 4 -36.64 24.31 2.78
N LEU A 5 -35.81 25.02 3.53
CA LEU A 5 -34.81 25.93 2.95
C LEU A 5 -33.67 25.07 2.40
N GLY A 6 -33.52 25.03 1.08
CA GLY A 6 -32.29 24.53 0.45
C GLY A 6 -31.37 25.70 0.15
N PRO A 7 -30.20 25.84 0.82
CA PRO A 7 -29.20 26.79 0.38
C PRO A 7 -28.40 26.22 -0.80
N ASN A 8 -28.22 27.09 -1.77
CA ASN A 8 -27.41 26.97 -2.98
C ASN A 8 -25.94 26.75 -2.59
N CYS A 9 -25.33 25.63 -2.99
CA CYS A 9 -23.89 25.37 -2.78
C CYS A 9 -23.14 25.52 -4.11
N PRO A 10 -22.08 26.34 -4.19
CA PRO A 10 -21.20 26.37 -5.35
C PRO A 10 -20.21 25.18 -5.36
N ALA A 11 -19.68 24.89 -6.55
CA ALA A 11 -18.81 23.73 -6.82
C ALA A 11 -17.47 23.79 -6.05
N ILE A 12 -17.20 22.76 -5.25
CA ILE A 12 -15.88 22.50 -4.66
C ILE A 12 -15.00 21.83 -5.71
N SER A 13 -14.09 22.62 -6.29
CA SER A 13 -12.86 22.10 -6.89
C SER A 13 -11.86 21.94 -5.76
N ASP A 14 -11.63 20.72 -5.28
CA ASP A 14 -10.43 20.41 -4.50
C ASP A 14 -10.02 18.95 -4.62
N LYS A 15 -8.70 18.76 -4.55
CA LYS A 15 -7.96 17.55 -4.89
C LYS A 15 -8.02 16.52 -3.75
N GLU A 16 -9.22 16.08 -3.43
CA GLU A 16 -9.44 15.14 -2.33
C GLU A 16 -9.51 13.71 -2.84
N TRP A 17 -8.47 12.94 -2.50
CA TRP A 17 -8.42 11.49 -2.67
C TRP A 17 -9.44 10.85 -1.72
N ILE A 18 -10.71 10.85 -2.12
CA ILE A 18 -11.76 10.08 -1.46
C ILE A 18 -11.53 8.60 -1.81
N VAL A 19 -10.69 7.96 -1.00
CA VAL A 19 -10.66 6.51 -0.85
C VAL A 19 -12.06 6.11 -0.39
N ARG A 20 -12.72 5.23 -1.15
CA ARG A 20 -13.99 4.62 -0.77
C ARG A 20 -13.84 3.90 0.57
N HIS A 21 -14.22 4.57 1.65
CA HIS A 21 -14.58 3.92 2.90
C HIS A 21 -15.97 3.30 2.73
N ARG A 22 -16.01 1.99 2.53
CA ARG A 22 -17.20 1.20 2.82
C ARG A 22 -16.77 -0.07 3.56
N CYS A 23 -16.46 0.12 4.83
CA CYS A 23 -16.71 -0.80 5.93
C CYS A 23 -16.29 -0.05 7.19
N ASP A 24 -17.27 0.58 7.82
CA ASP A 24 -17.18 1.05 9.19
C ASP A 24 -17.79 -0.07 10.03
N ASP A 25 -17.02 -0.68 10.91
CA ASP A 25 -17.51 -1.13 12.21
C ASP A 25 -16.35 -1.60 13.11
N LEU A 26 -16.07 -0.74 14.10
CA LEU A 26 -15.54 -1.02 15.44
C LEU A 26 -14.02 -1.21 15.61
N ARG A 27 -13.39 -0.09 16.02
CA ARG A 27 -11.99 0.09 16.48
C ARG A 27 -10.92 -0.18 15.42
N MET A 28 -10.88 0.67 14.40
CA MET A 28 -9.79 0.69 13.42
C MET A 28 -8.56 1.36 14.03
N SER A 29 -7.66 0.57 14.60
CA SER A 29 -6.26 0.97 14.79
C SER A 29 -5.77 1.62 13.51
N GLU A 30 -5.34 2.89 13.58
CA GLU A 30 -4.92 3.61 12.39
C GLU A 30 -3.85 2.79 11.64
N PRO A 31 -4.00 2.58 10.32
CA PRO A 31 -3.07 1.73 9.58
C PRO A 31 -1.65 2.28 9.70
N LEU A 32 -0.69 1.39 9.92
CA LEU A 32 0.71 1.78 10.05
C LEU A 32 1.18 2.35 8.70
N GLN A 33 1.56 3.62 8.72
CA GLN A 33 1.95 4.37 7.53
C GLN A 33 3.37 4.00 7.11
N LEU A 34 3.50 3.21 6.06
CA LEU A 34 4.78 2.79 5.51
C LEU A 34 5.31 3.83 4.51
N ARG A 35 6.61 4.12 4.63
CA ARG A 35 7.32 5.05 3.74
C ARG A 35 8.68 4.49 3.33
N GLY A 36 9.18 4.96 2.19
CA GLY A 36 10.55 4.69 1.73
C GLY A 36 10.92 3.21 1.73
N THR A 37 11.97 2.86 2.48
CA THR A 37 12.55 1.52 2.54
C THR A 37 11.57 0.46 3.06
N GLU A 38 10.71 0.81 4.01
CA GLU A 38 9.78 -0.16 4.61
C GLU A 38 8.70 -0.58 3.62
N LEU A 39 8.12 0.40 2.92
CA LEU A 39 7.16 0.14 1.85
C LEU A 39 7.78 -0.74 0.76
N ARG A 40 9.02 -0.44 0.36
CA ARG A 40 9.78 -1.24 -0.62
C ARG A 40 9.94 -2.68 -0.16
N TYR A 41 10.30 -2.88 1.10
CA TYR A 41 10.54 -4.21 1.67
C TYR A 41 9.27 -5.05 1.75
N VAL A 42 8.17 -4.47 2.23
CA VAL A 42 6.88 -5.16 2.32
C VAL A 42 6.39 -5.57 0.93
N LEU A 43 6.42 -4.65 -0.04
CA LEU A 43 5.98 -4.94 -1.41
C LEU A 43 6.84 -6.01 -2.08
N THR A 44 8.16 -5.93 -1.91
CA THR A 44 9.07 -6.92 -2.50
C THR A 44 8.83 -8.29 -1.87
N MET A 45 8.74 -8.37 -0.54
CA MET A 45 8.47 -9.65 0.13
C MET A 45 7.12 -10.23 -0.27
N HIS A 46 6.09 -9.40 -0.43
CA HIS A 46 4.79 -9.83 -0.95
C HIS A 46 4.91 -10.48 -2.33
N LEU A 47 5.64 -9.85 -3.26
CA LEU A 47 5.85 -10.40 -4.61
C LEU A 47 6.64 -11.72 -4.61
N PHE A 48 7.58 -11.91 -3.67
CA PHE A 48 8.32 -13.16 -3.55
C PHE A 48 7.49 -14.30 -2.95
N ILE A 49 6.56 -14.00 -2.05
CA ILE A 49 5.70 -15.02 -1.41
C ILE A 49 4.49 -15.36 -2.28
N HIS A 50 3.81 -14.36 -2.82
CA HIS A 50 2.52 -14.53 -3.51
C HIS A 50 2.66 -14.52 -5.03
N GLY A 51 3.83 -14.14 -5.55
CA GLY A 51 4.08 -14.05 -6.98
C GLY A 51 3.66 -12.72 -7.60
N PRO A 52 3.42 -12.68 -8.92
CA PRO A 52 3.14 -11.44 -9.62
C PRO A 52 1.80 -10.80 -9.24
N ALA A 53 1.83 -9.50 -8.96
CA ALA A 53 0.67 -8.72 -8.54
C ALA A 53 0.59 -7.37 -9.26
N THR A 54 -0.62 -6.81 -9.32
CA THR A 54 -0.91 -5.47 -9.82
C THR A 54 -0.78 -4.42 -8.71
N VAL A 55 -0.67 -3.14 -9.09
CA VAL A 55 -0.64 -2.05 -8.10
C VAL A 55 -1.89 -2.02 -7.20
N ALA A 56 -3.06 -2.40 -7.73
CA ALA A 56 -4.29 -2.48 -6.97
C ALA A 56 -4.23 -3.62 -5.94
N GLU A 57 -3.88 -4.84 -6.39
CA GLU A 57 -3.72 -6.00 -5.50
C GLU A 57 -2.66 -5.76 -4.42
N LEU A 58 -1.58 -5.04 -4.74
CA LEU A 58 -0.57 -4.66 -3.76
C LEU A 58 -1.10 -3.64 -2.74
N ALA A 59 -1.97 -2.71 -3.15
CA ALA A 59 -2.62 -1.78 -2.23
C ALA A 59 -3.60 -2.51 -1.30
N ASP A 60 -4.37 -3.45 -1.84
CA ASP A 60 -5.30 -4.29 -1.06
C ASP A 60 -4.54 -5.17 -0.07
N ALA A 61 -3.41 -5.76 -0.48
CA ALA A 61 -2.56 -6.54 0.40
C ALA A 61 -1.95 -5.71 1.54
N LEU A 62 -1.58 -4.45 1.29
CA LEU A 62 -1.14 -3.55 2.35
C LEU A 62 -2.28 -3.30 3.34
N ALA A 63 -3.47 -2.96 2.85
CA ALA A 63 -4.63 -2.72 3.70
C ALA A 63 -5.00 -3.95 4.54
N TRP A 64 -4.96 -5.15 3.95
CA TRP A 64 -5.20 -6.42 4.64
C TRP A 64 -4.23 -6.66 5.81
N HIS A 65 -2.98 -6.22 5.68
CA HIS A 65 -1.98 -6.29 6.75
C HIS A 65 -2.04 -5.15 7.76
N GLY A 66 -3.00 -4.21 7.65
CA GLY A 66 -3.07 -3.02 8.50
C GLY A 66 -2.03 -1.95 8.13
N PHE A 67 -1.53 -1.96 6.89
CA PHE A 67 -0.59 -0.96 6.38
C PHE A 67 -1.28 0.03 5.43
N ALA A 68 -0.73 1.24 5.38
CA ALA A 68 -1.06 2.23 4.35
C ALA A 68 0.22 2.81 3.76
N ALA A 69 0.22 3.06 2.45
CA ALA A 69 1.33 3.77 1.81
C ALA A 69 1.13 5.28 1.98
N GLY A 70 2.14 5.98 2.48
CA GLY A 70 2.05 7.44 2.70
C GLY A 70 1.73 8.21 1.41
N GLY A 71 0.76 9.12 1.48
CA GLY A 71 0.32 9.95 0.36
C GLY A 71 -0.56 9.20 -0.65
N ARG A 72 -0.34 9.43 -1.96
CA ARG A 72 -1.07 8.73 -3.04
C ARG A 72 -0.57 7.30 -3.17
N ALA A 73 -1.29 6.34 -2.58
CA ALA A 73 -0.88 4.93 -2.49
C ALA A 73 -0.36 4.34 -3.81
N SER A 74 -1.09 4.47 -4.92
CA SER A 74 -0.68 3.91 -6.21
C SER A 74 0.64 4.49 -6.73
N LYS A 75 0.89 5.79 -6.47
CA LYS A 75 2.15 6.45 -6.85
C LYS A 75 3.29 5.96 -5.97
N SER A 76 3.08 5.95 -4.66
CA SER A 76 4.08 5.49 -3.69
C SER A 76 4.49 4.03 -3.93
N ILE A 77 3.52 3.15 -4.22
CA ILE A 77 3.77 1.75 -4.61
C ILE A 77 4.56 1.69 -5.92
N SER A 78 4.12 2.41 -6.95
CA SER A 78 4.80 2.40 -8.25
C SER A 78 6.25 2.92 -8.17
N ASP A 79 6.47 3.97 -7.39
CA ASP A 79 7.79 4.57 -7.17
C ASP A 79 8.69 3.63 -6.35
N ALA A 80 8.15 2.97 -5.32
CA ALA A 80 8.86 1.94 -4.56
C ALA A 80 9.28 0.75 -5.45
N LEU A 81 8.39 0.25 -6.30
CA LEU A 81 8.69 -0.85 -7.21
C LEU A 81 9.68 -0.44 -8.31
N ARG A 82 9.65 0.81 -8.79
CA ARG A 82 10.65 1.32 -9.74
C ARG A 82 12.06 1.25 -9.14
N TRP A 83 12.20 1.62 -7.87
CA TRP A 83 13.47 1.48 -7.15
C TRP A 83 13.94 0.02 -7.09
N GLU A 84 13.03 -0.91 -6.81
CA GLU A 84 13.33 -2.34 -6.70
C GLU A 84 13.62 -3.00 -8.05
N ILE A 85 13.04 -2.49 -9.13
CA ILE A 85 13.40 -2.87 -10.50
C ILE A 85 14.86 -2.50 -10.80
N GLY A 86 15.29 -1.29 -10.41
CA GLY A 86 16.70 -0.88 -10.55
C GLY A 86 17.68 -1.78 -9.79
N HIS A 87 17.23 -2.44 -8.71
CA HIS A 87 18.03 -3.40 -7.94
C HIS A 87 17.93 -4.84 -8.47
N GLY A 88 17.14 -5.09 -9.53
CA GLY A 88 16.90 -6.44 -10.07
C GLY A 88 16.01 -7.34 -9.21
N ARG A 89 15.50 -6.83 -8.08
CA ARG A 89 14.68 -7.59 -7.12
C ARG A 89 13.23 -7.71 -7.56
N VAL A 90 12.73 -6.76 -8.35
CA VAL A 90 11.38 -6.79 -8.92
C VAL A 90 11.49 -6.68 -10.44
N ARG A 91 10.56 -7.31 -11.16
CA ARG A 91 10.44 -7.20 -12.61
C ARG A 91 9.08 -6.62 -12.99
N ARG A 92 9.04 -5.74 -13.98
CA ARG A 92 7.80 -5.27 -14.58
C ARG A 92 7.35 -6.27 -15.64
N LEU A 93 6.18 -6.87 -15.45
CA LEU A 93 5.62 -7.88 -16.36
C LEU A 93 4.59 -7.31 -17.34
N GLY A 94 4.09 -6.11 -17.07
CA GLY A 94 3.10 -5.45 -17.92
C GLY A 94 2.70 -4.07 -17.41
N ARG A 95 1.60 -3.53 -17.92
CA ARG A 95 1.04 -2.29 -17.41
C ARG A 95 0.52 -2.51 -15.98
N GLY A 96 1.13 -1.83 -15.01
CA GLY A 96 0.73 -1.90 -13.60
C GLY A 96 0.91 -3.26 -12.94
N ARG A 97 1.59 -4.22 -13.60
CA ARG A 97 1.83 -5.58 -13.10
C ARG A 97 3.31 -5.82 -12.88
N TYR A 98 3.64 -6.33 -11.71
CA TYR A 98 4.99 -6.55 -11.22
C TYR A 98 5.15 -7.97 -10.72
N GLY A 99 6.35 -8.51 -10.76
CA GLY A 99 6.66 -9.87 -10.29
C GLY A 99 8.02 -9.95 -9.62
N PRO A 100 8.30 -11.07 -8.95
CA PRO A 100 9.58 -11.29 -8.30
C PRO A 100 10.72 -11.37 -9.34
N GLY A 101 11.85 -10.76 -8.99
CA GLY A 101 13.12 -10.88 -9.70
C GLY A 101 14.02 -11.86 -8.97
N TRP A 102 15.27 -11.44 -8.71
CA TRP A 102 16.21 -12.22 -7.92
C TRP A 102 16.63 -11.45 -6.66
N MET A 103 16.78 -12.15 -5.53
CA MET A 103 17.19 -11.54 -4.27
C MET A 103 18.31 -12.36 -3.61
N PRO A 104 19.43 -11.74 -3.21
CA PRO A 104 20.44 -12.41 -2.39
C PRO A 104 19.85 -12.87 -1.05
N ARG A 105 20.23 -14.07 -0.60
CA ARG A 105 19.70 -14.67 0.65
C ARG A 105 19.90 -13.80 1.89
N GLY A 106 21.05 -13.11 2.00
CA GLY A 106 21.31 -12.20 3.12
C GLY A 106 20.39 -10.96 3.11
N THR A 107 20.02 -10.47 1.93
CA THR A 107 19.05 -9.37 1.78
C THR A 107 17.65 -9.86 2.09
N GLU A 108 17.28 -11.04 1.58
CA GLU A 108 16.00 -11.70 1.86
C GLU A 108 15.76 -11.86 3.36
N HIS A 109 16.74 -12.40 4.08
CA HIS A 109 16.64 -12.57 5.54
C HIS A 109 16.43 -11.26 6.28
N ARG A 110 17.15 -10.20 5.90
CA ARG A 110 17.04 -8.86 6.52
C ARG A 110 15.67 -8.25 6.24
N ILE A 111 15.20 -8.33 5.00
CA ILE A 111 13.89 -7.84 4.58
C ILE A 111 12.80 -8.63 5.31
N HIS A 112 12.89 -9.95 5.36
CA HIS A 112 11.93 -10.82 6.03
C HIS A 112 11.78 -10.46 7.51
N LYS A 113 12.90 -10.37 8.26
CA LYS A 113 12.86 -9.94 9.67
C LYS A 113 12.23 -8.57 9.86
N ARG A 114 12.54 -7.61 8.98
CA ARG A 114 11.95 -6.26 9.07
C ARG A 114 10.44 -6.28 8.79
N VAL A 115 10.01 -6.99 7.76
CA VAL A 115 8.59 -7.12 7.41
C VAL A 115 7.81 -7.83 8.53
N GLN A 116 8.39 -8.86 9.14
CA GLN A 116 7.78 -9.54 10.28
C GLN A 116 7.59 -8.60 11.46
N SER A 117 8.62 -7.84 11.83
CA SER A 117 8.53 -6.82 12.88
C SER A 117 7.46 -5.75 12.60
N LEU A 118 7.32 -5.30 11.35
CA LEU A 118 6.26 -4.35 10.97
C LEU A 118 4.86 -4.96 11.09
N ARG A 119 4.70 -6.24 10.72
CA ARG A 119 3.42 -6.95 10.88
C ARG A 119 3.05 -7.11 12.36
N ASP A 120 4.03 -7.40 13.21
CA ASP A 120 3.81 -7.49 14.65
C ASP A 120 3.41 -6.13 15.23
N GLN A 121 4.07 -5.04 14.81
CA GLN A 121 3.70 -3.67 15.20
C GLN A 121 2.27 -3.30 14.78
N ALA A 122 1.85 -3.66 13.56
CA ALA A 122 0.50 -3.39 13.07
C ALA A 122 -0.58 -4.20 13.82
N ARG A 123 -0.24 -5.40 14.31
CA ARG A 123 -1.15 -6.25 15.10
C ARG A 123 -1.32 -5.79 16.55
N CYS A 124 -0.27 -5.22 17.14
CA CYS A 124 -0.29 -4.76 18.53
C CYS A 124 -0.89 -3.35 18.71
N ARG A 125 -1.34 -2.71 17.63
CA ARG A 125 -1.96 -1.38 17.67
C ARG A 125 -3.46 -1.48 17.77
#